data_AF-A0A4R3XJ41-F1
#
_entry.id   AF-A0A4R3XJ41-F1
#
_cell.length_a   1.000
_cell.length_b   1.000
_cell.length_c   1.000
_cell.angle_alpha   90.00
_cell.angle_beta   90.00
_cell.angle_gamma   90.00
#
_symmetry.space_group_name_H-M   'P 1'
#
loop_
_entity.id
_entity.type
_entity.pdbx_description
1 polymer ?
#
loop_
_entity_poly.entity_id
_entity_poly.type
_entity_poly.pdbx_seq_one_letter_code
_entity_poly.pdbx_strand_id
1 'polypeptide(L)' 'MHNIRVFFVIVSAIALFAMAALLTASLTVAFAGILAVLSIGRAVSARLKPVPVRAKTDKREMHVWNDGRGTIIDL' A
#
# COMPACT_ATOMS: atom_id res chain seq x y z
N MET A 1 -44.10 -10.83 -37.06
CA MET A 1 -43.55 -10.31 -35.77
C MET A 1 -42.44 -11.18 -35.16
N HIS A 2 -42.24 -12.44 -35.59
CA HIS A 2 -41.23 -13.33 -35.00
C HIS A 2 -39.80 -12.85 -35.25
N ASN A 3 -39.47 -12.47 -36.50
CA ASN A 3 -38.12 -11.99 -36.88
C ASN A 3 -37.70 -10.72 -36.14
N ILE A 4 -38.64 -9.80 -35.91
CA ILE A 4 -38.40 -8.56 -35.14
C ILE A 4 -38.10 -8.88 -33.67
N ARG A 5 -38.85 -9.81 -33.07
CA ARG A 5 -38.62 -10.24 -31.68
C ARG A 5 -37.24 -10.88 -31.52
N VAL A 6 -36.87 -11.78 -32.42
CA VAL A 6 -35.56 -12.44 -32.42
C VAL A 6 -34.42 -11.43 -32.59
N PHE A 7 -34.59 -10.44 -33.46
CA PHE A 7 -33.60 -9.37 -33.65
C PHE A 7 -33.34 -8.60 -32.34
N PHE A 8 -34.39 -8.17 -31.63
CA PHE A 8 -34.22 -7.47 -30.36
C PHE A 8 -33.55 -8.33 -29.28
N VAL A 9 -33.86 -9.64 -29.23
CA VAL A 9 -33.20 -10.58 -28.30
C VAL A 9 -31.70 -10.69 -28.58
N ILE A 10 -31.30 -10.82 -29.85
CA ILE A 10 -29.88 -10.94 -30.21
C ILE A 10 -29.14 -9.63 -29.90
N VAL A 11 -29.70 -8.48 -30.30
CA VAL A 11 -29.07 -7.17 -30.09
C VAL A 11 -28.92 -6.89 -28.59
N SER A 12 -29.96 -7.15 -27.79
CA SER A 12 -29.90 -6.96 -26.34
C SER A 12 -28.88 -7.90 -25.68
N ALA A 13 -28.80 -9.16 -26.11
CA ALA A 13 -27.78 -10.09 -25.60
C ALA A 13 -26.36 -9.57 -25.88
N ILE A 14 -26.09 -9.13 -27.11
CA ILE A 14 -24.80 -8.54 -27.50
C ILE A 14 -24.51 -7.29 -26.66
N ALA A 15 -25.50 -6.42 -26.48
CA ALA A 15 -25.34 -5.20 -25.68
C ALA A 15 -25.00 -5.52 -24.22
N LEU A 16 -25.64 -6.52 -23.62
CA LEU A 16 -25.33 -6.95 -22.26
C LEU A 16 -23.91 -7.52 -22.13
N PHE A 17 -23.46 -8.32 -23.10
CA PHE A 17 -22.08 -8.82 -23.13
C PHE A 17 -21.06 -7.70 -23.29
N ALA A 18 -21.32 -6.76 -24.21
CA ALA A 18 -20.48 -5.59 -24.41
C ALA A 18 -20.41 -4.74 -23.13
N MET A 19 -21.54 -4.55 -22.45
CA MET A 19 -21.60 -3.80 -21.19
C MET A 19 -20.81 -4.49 -20.08
N ALA A 20 -20.92 -5.82 -19.94
CA ALA A 20 -20.12 -6.58 -18.98
C ALA A 20 -18.61 -6.51 -19.28
N ALA A 21 -18.23 -6.58 -20.55
CA ALA A 21 -16.84 -6.45 -20.98
C ALA A 21 -16.28 -5.04 -20.67
N LEU A 22 -17.04 -3.99 -20.99
CA LEU A 22 -16.66 -2.61 -20.71
C LEU A 22 -16.56 -2.34 -19.20
N LEU A 23 -17.49 -2.88 -18.41
CA LEU A 23 -17.44 -2.78 -16.95
C LEU A 23 -16.18 -3.43 -16.41
N THR A 24 -15.86 -4.65 -16.86
CA THR A 24 -14.67 -5.38 -16.45
C THR A 24 -13.39 -4.65 -16.84
N ALA A 25 -13.33 -4.13 -18.06
CA ALA A 25 -12.20 -3.33 -18.54
C ALA A 25 -12.03 -2.06 -17.70
N SER A 26 -13.12 -1.34 -17.42
CA SER A 26 -13.12 -0.15 -16.58
C SER A 26 -12.60 -0.42 -15.17
N LEU A 27 -13.11 -1.47 -14.51
CA LEU A 27 -12.63 -1.88 -13.18
C LEU A 27 -11.14 -2.21 -13.22
N THR A 28 -10.69 -2.94 -14.24
CA THR A 28 -9.28 -3.31 -14.40
C THR A 28 -8.40 -2.07 -14.52
N VAL A 29 -8.79 -1.11 -15.36
CA VAL A 29 -8.07 0.16 -15.53
C VAL A 29 -8.07 0.97 -14.22
N ALA A 30 -9.19 1.01 -13.51
CA ALA A 30 -9.29 1.71 -12.23
C ALA A 30 -8.34 1.12 -11.18
N PHE A 31 -8.34 -0.21 -11.01
CA PHE A 31 -7.44 -0.89 -10.08
C PHE A 31 -5.98 -0.74 -10.49
N ALA A 32 -5.67 -0.90 -11.78
CA ALA A 32 -4.32 -0.68 -12.30
C ALA A 32 -3.84 0.75 -12.03
N GLY A 33 -4.71 1.76 -12.24
CA GLY A 33 -4.41 3.16 -11.93
C GLY A 33 -4.15 3.40 -10.45
N ILE A 34 -5.00 2.88 -9.57
CA ILE A 34 -4.81 2.99 -8.11
C ILE A 34 -3.47 2.36 -7.69
N LEU A 35 -3.19 1.14 -8.14
CA LEU A 35 -1.94 0.45 -7.84
C LEU A 35 -0.73 1.21 -8.39
N ALA A 36 -0.83 1.77 -9.60
CA ALA A 36 0.22 2.60 -10.18
C ALA A 36 0.50 3.83 -9.30
N VAL A 37 -0.53 4.59 -8.92
CA VAL A 37 -0.38 5.78 -8.06
C VAL A 37 0.23 5.40 -6.70
N LEU A 38 -0.26 4.34 -6.07
CA LEU A 38 0.27 3.87 -4.78
C LEU A 38 1.73 3.41 -4.90
N SER A 39 2.08 2.70 -5.98
CA SER A 39 3.45 2.23 -6.21
C SER A 39 4.41 3.39 -6.43
N ILE A 40 4.02 4.40 -7.20
CA ILE A 40 4.78 5.63 -7.43
C ILE A 40 4.93 6.39 -6.11
N GLY A 41 3.83 6.60 -5.38
CA GLY A 41 3.84 7.27 -4.08
C GLY A 41 4.75 6.57 -3.07
N ARG A 42 4.73 5.23 -3.03
CA ARG A 42 5.64 4.43 -2.20
C ARG A 42 7.09 4.58 -2.64
N ALA A 43 7.38 4.53 -3.93
CA ALA A 43 8.74 4.69 -4.45
C ALA A 43 9.30 6.08 -4.14
N VAL A 44 8.50 7.13 -4.28
CA VAL A 44 8.86 8.50 -3.91
C VAL A 44 9.05 8.62 -2.40
N SER A 45 8.10 8.11 -1.60
CA SER A 45 8.20 8.13 -0.14
C SER A 45 9.44 7.40 0.38
N ALA A 46 9.80 6.26 -0.20
CA ALA A 46 11.00 5.51 0.17
C ALA A 46 12.29 6.30 -0.07
N ARG A 47 12.35 7.13 -1.12
CA ARG A 47 13.49 8.02 -1.38
C ARG A 47 13.57 9.18 -0.40
N LEU A 48 12.43 9.61 0.15
CA LEU A 48 12.34 10.72 1.10
C LEU A 48 12.50 10.27 2.56
N LYS A 49 12.53 8.96 2.85
CA LYS A 49 12.71 8.47 4.22
C LYS A 49 14.09 8.90 4.73
N PRO A 50 14.16 9.62 5.88
CA PRO A 50 15.44 9.89 6.53
C PRO A 50 16.11 8.56 6.87
N VAL A 51 17.44 8.51 6.75
CA VAL A 51 18.23 7.35 7.14
C VAL A 51 17.85 7.00 8.59
N PRO A 52 17.39 5.76 8.87
CA PRO A 52 17.07 5.37 10.22
C PRO A 52 18.34 5.51 11.05
N VAL A 53 18.39 6.55 11.88
CA VAL A 53 19.46 6.73 12.85
C VAL A 53 19.25 5.62 13.85
N ARG A 54 20.00 4.53 13.65
CA ARG A 54 20.03 3.43 14.60
C ARG A 54 20.61 4.06 15.86
N ALA A 55 19.76 4.33 16.84
CA ALA A 55 20.21 4.66 18.18
C ALA A 55 21.05 3.47 18.61
N LYS A 56 22.36 3.58 18.47
CA LYS A 56 23.25 2.71 19.21
C LYS A 56 22.93 3.08 20.65
N THR A 57 22.22 2.21 21.36
CA THR A 57 22.36 2.15 22.80
C THR A 57 23.84 1.90 22.98
N ASP A 58 24.60 2.97 23.18
CA ASP A 58 25.96 2.88 23.63
C ASP A 58 25.81 2.16 24.96
N LYS A 59 26.05 0.84 24.95
CA LYS A 59 26.25 0.08 26.17
C LYS A 59 27.61 0.54 26.70
N ARG A 60 27.73 1.82 27.03
CA ARG A 60 28.68 2.24 28.04
C ARG A 60 28.31 1.40 29.24
N GLU A 61 29.21 0.51 29.63
CA GLU A 61 29.14 -0.10 30.94
C GLU A 61 29.05 1.06 31.92
N MET A 62 27.88 1.23 32.51
CA MET A 62 27.62 2.27 33.50
C MET A 62 28.38 1.84 34.75
N HIS A 63 29.55 2.42 34.97
CA HIS A 63 30.42 2.08 36.09
C HIS A 63 29.94 2.82 37.32
N VAL A 64 29.24 2.10 38.18
CA VAL A 64 28.73 2.63 39.46
C VAL A 64 29.83 2.59 40.51
N TRP A 65 30.23 3.74 41.06
CA TRP A 65 31.19 3.79 42.16
C TRP A 65 30.48 3.98 43.51
N ASN A 66 30.82 3.15 44.51
CA ASN A 66 30.29 3.23 45.86
C ASN A 66 31.39 3.62 46.87
N ASP A 67 31.03 4.40 47.89
CA ASP A 67 31.92 4.82 48.99
C ASP A 67 32.23 3.72 50.02
N GLY A 68 31.68 2.52 49.84
CA GLY A 68 31.80 1.39 50.77
C GLY A 68 30.86 1.46 51.97
N ARG A 69 30.04 2.53 52.08
CA ARG A 69 29.04 2.75 53.14
C ARG A 69 27.61 2.65 52.60
N GLY A 70 27.46 2.33 51.31
CA GLY A 70 26.17 2.20 50.65
C GLY A 70 25.78 3.43 49.82
N THR A 71 26.62 4.47 49.74
CA THR A 71 26.34 5.67 48.95
C THR A 71 27.01 5.58 47.59
N ILE A 72 26.26 5.89 46.52
CA ILE A 72 26.80 6.00 45.16
C ILE A 72 27.44 7.39 45.02
N ILE A 73 28.72 7.41 44.62
CA ILE A 73 29.49 8.66 44.42
C ILE A 73 29.48 9.07 42.94
N ASP A 74 29.43 8.09 42.02
CA ASP A 74 29.51 8.35 40.58
C ASP A 74 28.76 7.28 39.76
N LEU A 75 28.26 7.66 38.57
CA LEU A 75 27.44 6.82 37.67
C LEU A 75 27.71 7.12 36.18
#